data_AF-A0A1I2VUF1-F1
#
_entry.id   AF-A0A1I2VUF1-F1
#
_cell.length_a   1.000
_cell.length_b   1.000
_cell.length_c   1.000
_cell.angle_alpha   90.00
_cell.angle_beta   90.00
_cell.angle_gamma   90.00
#
_symmetry.space_group_name_H-M   'P 1'
#
loop_
_entity.id
_entity.type
_entity.pdbx_description
1 polymer ?
#
loop_
_entity_poly.entity_id
_entity_poly.type
_entity_poly.pdbx_seq_one_letter_code
_entity_poly.pdbx_strand_id
1 'polypeptide(L)'
;MEETEAFRVLGSADRQLLLYELIHSDRGVSEERLARRVAAYRHRSPPESVGSEQVERAHIRLVHVHLPLLRRLDVVERDGDQVTLTDNRSRDQLLEAAAELDGWPPDDLLRLPFS
;
A
#
# COMPACT_ATOMS: atom_id res chain seq x y z
N MET A 1 16.98 -1.15 -7.09
CA MET A 1 15.86 -1.73 -7.85
C MET A 1 16.03 -1.38 -9.32
N GLU A 2 15.60 -2.24 -10.24
CA GLU A 2 15.50 -1.88 -11.66
C GLU A 2 14.10 -1.31 -11.96
N GLU A 3 13.98 -0.42 -12.94
CA GLU A 3 12.70 0.21 -13.32
C GLU A 3 11.60 -0.82 -13.66
N THR A 4 11.95 -1.88 -14.40
CA THR A 4 11.01 -2.98 -14.67
C THR A 4 10.53 -3.69 -13.39
N GLU A 5 11.37 -3.76 -12.36
CA GLU A 5 10.96 -4.30 -11.05
C GLU A 5 10.02 -3.35 -10.32
N ALA A 6 10.28 -2.04 -10.37
CA ALA A 6 9.39 -1.01 -9.83
C ALA A 6 8.00 -1.09 -10.47
N PHE A 7 7.90 -1.15 -11.80
CA PHE A 7 6.62 -1.31 -12.48
C PHE A 7 5.92 -2.64 -12.15
N ARG A 8 6.66 -3.74 -11.96
CA ARG A 8 6.07 -5.01 -11.49
C ARG A 8 5.48 -4.87 -10.09
N VAL A 9 6.16 -4.15 -9.19
CA VAL A 9 5.62 -3.83 -7.87
C VAL A 9 4.37 -2.97 -8.01
N LEU A 10 4.41 -1.91 -8.80
CA LEU A 10 3.29 -1.00 -8.98
C LEU A 10 2.11 -1.64 -9.73
N GLY A 11 2.29 -2.74 -10.46
CA GLY A 11 1.22 -3.45 -11.16
C GLY A 11 0.10 -4.05 -10.28
N SER A 12 0.10 -3.85 -8.96
CA SER A 12 -0.98 -4.29 -8.06
C SER A 12 -1.62 -3.11 -7.35
N ALA A 13 -2.91 -2.89 -7.59
CA ALA A 13 -3.70 -1.82 -6.95
C ALA A 13 -3.61 -1.83 -5.41
N ASP A 14 -3.52 -3.01 -4.79
CA ASP A 14 -3.32 -3.11 -3.34
C ASP A 14 -2.00 -2.50 -2.88
N ARG A 15 -0.91 -2.80 -3.59
CA ARG A 15 0.42 -2.25 -3.28
C ARG A 15 0.44 -0.76 -3.58
N GLN A 16 -0.26 -0.34 -4.62
CA GLN A 16 -0.40 1.08 -4.94
C GLN A 16 -1.04 1.86 -3.78
N LEU A 17 -2.18 1.37 -3.30
CA LEU A 17 -2.89 1.95 -2.16
C LEU A 17 -2.08 1.90 -0.87
N LEU A 18 -1.40 0.78 -0.59
CA LEU A 18 -0.55 0.68 0.58
C LEU A 18 0.58 1.72 0.57
N LEU A 19 1.27 1.86 -0.55
CA LEU A 19 2.32 2.85 -0.70
C LEU A 19 1.76 4.28 -0.59
N TYR A 20 0.61 4.55 -1.20
CA TYR A 20 -0.08 5.83 -1.05
C TYR A 20 -0.39 6.17 0.43
N GLU A 21 -0.96 5.24 1.19
CA GLU A 21 -1.26 5.44 2.61
C GLU A 21 0.01 5.69 3.43
N LEU A 22 1.10 4.99 3.12
CA LEU A 22 2.38 5.17 3.81
C LEU A 22 3.06 6.51 3.45
N ILE A 23 2.97 6.96 2.20
CA ILE A 23 3.51 8.27 1.76
C ILE A 23 2.84 9.42 2.51
N HIS A 24 1.53 9.32 2.74
CA HIS A 24 0.73 10.36 3.39
C HIS A 24 0.70 10.24 4.92
N SER A 25 1.49 9.34 5.49
CA SER A 25 1.56 9.14 6.93
C SER A 25 2.93 9.55 7.46
N ASP A 26 2.97 10.63 8.26
CA ASP A 26 4.20 11.14 8.91
C ASP A 26 4.82 10.15 9.91
N ARG A 27 4.03 9.18 10.35
CA ARG A 27 4.41 8.10 11.27
C ARG A 27 3.93 6.79 10.69
N GLY A 28 4.63 5.70 10.98
CA GLY A 28 4.26 4.36 10.53
C GLY A 28 2.78 4.06 10.70
N VAL A 29 2.26 3.21 9.83
CA VAL A 29 0.84 2.86 9.78
C VAL A 29 0.69 1.42 10.28
N SER A 30 -0.29 1.19 11.15
CA SER A 30 -0.56 -0.16 11.62
C SER A 30 -1.04 -1.08 10.49
N GLU A 31 -0.67 -2.35 10.56
CA GLU A 31 -1.11 -3.37 9.60
C GLU A 31 -2.64 -3.51 9.56
N GLU A 32 -3.33 -3.33 10.69
CA GLU A 32 -4.78 -3.34 10.74
C GLU A 32 -5.37 -2.16 9.94
N ARG A 33 -4.81 -0.96 10.11
CA ARG A 33 -5.28 0.23 9.38
C ARG A 33 -5.04 0.08 7.88
N LEU A 34 -3.87 -0.41 7.49
CA LEU A 34 -3.56 -0.72 6.08
C LEU A 34 -4.52 -1.77 5.52
N ALA A 35 -4.75 -2.87 6.25
CA ALA A 35 -5.68 -3.91 5.83
C ALA A 35 -7.11 -3.38 5.66
N ARG A 36 -7.58 -2.54 6.58
CA ARG A 36 -8.91 -1.92 6.51
C ARG A 36 -9.03 -0.99 5.30
N ARG A 37 -8.04 -0.13 5.04
CA ARG A 37 -8.02 0.74 3.85
C ARG A 37 -8.01 -0.05 2.55
N VAL A 38 -7.19 -1.11 2.47
CA VAL A 38 -7.15 -2.01 1.30
C VAL A 38 -8.47 -2.75 1.10
N ALA A 39 -9.11 -3.21 2.16
CA ALA A 39 -10.43 -3.84 2.10
C ALA A 39 -11.50 -2.84 1.66
N ALA A 40 -11.51 -1.63 2.22
CA ALA A 40 -12.42 -0.54 1.86
C ALA A 40 -12.37 -0.24 0.36
N TYR A 41 -11.16 -0.07 -0.17
CA TYR A 41 -10.94 0.17 -1.58
C TYR A 41 -11.46 -0.98 -2.45
N ARG A 42 -11.10 -2.22 -2.12
CA ARG A 42 -11.56 -3.41 -2.86
C ARG A 42 -13.08 -3.55 -2.91
N HIS A 43 -13.74 -3.21 -1.80
CA HIS A 43 -15.18 -3.34 -1.66
C HIS A 43 -15.93 -2.05 -2.04
N ARG A 44 -15.21 -0.99 -2.47
CA ARG A 44 -15.76 0.33 -2.80
C ARG A 44 -16.68 0.85 -1.71
N SER A 45 -16.25 0.68 -0.47
CA SER A 45 -17.04 0.99 0.72
C SER A 45 -16.22 1.83 1.71
N PRO A 46 -16.84 2.67 2.54
CA PRO A 46 -16.12 3.42 3.56
C PRO A 46 -15.37 2.49 4.53
N PRO A 47 -14.16 2.84 5.01
CA PRO A 47 -13.38 2.04 5.95
C PRO A 47 -14.14 1.59 7.21
N GLU A 48 -15.07 2.43 7.67
CA GLU A 48 -15.91 2.21 8.86
C GLU A 48 -16.99 1.16 8.60
N SER A 49 -17.39 0.98 7.33
CA SER A 49 -18.40 -0.01 6.91
C SER A 49 -17.81 -1.38 6.57
N VAL A 50 -16.48 -1.49 6.50
CA VAL A 50 -15.79 -2.75 6.18
C VAL A 50 -15.93 -3.72 7.35
N GLY A 51 -16.52 -4.88 7.07
CA GLY A 51 -16.70 -5.95 8.05
C GLY A 51 -15.38 -6.61 8.43
N SER A 52 -15.33 -7.17 9.64
CA SER A 52 -14.14 -7.83 10.21
C SER A 52 -13.58 -8.93 9.29
N GLU A 53 -14.42 -9.75 8.66
CA GLU A 53 -13.96 -10.80 7.74
C GLU A 53 -13.26 -10.23 6.49
N GLN A 54 -13.70 -9.07 5.99
CA GLN A 54 -13.07 -8.41 4.84
C GLN A 54 -11.70 -7.84 5.23
N VAL A 55 -11.61 -7.23 6.42
CA VAL A 55 -10.34 -6.74 6.99
C VAL A 55 -9.38 -7.89 7.21
N GLU A 56 -9.82 -9.00 7.82
CA GLU A 56 -9.00 -10.18 8.07
C GLU A 56 -8.41 -10.74 6.78
N ARG A 57 -9.23 -10.91 5.74
CA ARG A 57 -8.75 -11.38 4.43
C ARG A 57 -7.75 -10.41 3.80
N ALA A 58 -7.93 -9.10 3.99
CA ALA A 58 -6.98 -8.11 3.51
C ALA A 58 -5.68 -8.14 4.32
N HIS A 59 -5.74 -8.34 5.63
CA HIS A 59 -4.59 -8.46 6.52
C HIS A 59 -3.74 -9.68 6.18
N ILE A 60 -4.36 -10.84 5.94
CA ILE A 60 -3.65 -12.05 5.48
C ILE A 60 -2.88 -11.76 4.18
N ARG A 61 -3.52 -11.12 3.18
CA ARG A 61 -2.83 -10.75 1.93
C ARG A 61 -1.72 -9.74 2.16
N LEU A 62 -1.96 -8.76 3.02
CA LEU A 62 -0.98 -7.74 3.37
C LEU A 62 0.29 -8.38 3.94
N VAL A 63 0.15 -9.21 4.98
CA VAL A 63 1.27 -9.82 5.71
C VAL A 63 1.97 -10.92 4.91
N HIS A 64 1.25 -11.69 4.11
CA HIS A 64 1.83 -12.85 3.40
C HIS A 64 2.21 -12.59 1.94
N VAL A 65 1.68 -11.54 1.30
CA VAL A 65 1.93 -11.26 -0.13
C VAL A 65 2.63 -9.92 -0.31
N HIS A 66 2.05 -8.84 0.20
CA HIS A 66 2.48 -7.49 -0.16
C HIS A 66 3.69 -7.03 0.64
N LEU A 67 3.63 -7.11 1.97
CA LEU A 67 4.73 -6.68 2.83
C LEU A 67 6.00 -7.50 2.60
N PRO A 68 5.98 -8.84 2.45
CA PRO A 68 7.19 -9.61 2.21
C PRO A 68 7.91 -9.20 0.92
N LEU A 69 7.17 -8.90 -0.15
CA LEU A 69 7.74 -8.41 -1.40
C LEU A 69 8.38 -7.03 -1.21
N LEU A 70 7.66 -6.09 -0.61
CA LEU A 70 8.14 -4.73 -0.41
C LEU A 70 9.35 -4.67 0.54
N ARG A 71 9.36 -5.51 1.59
CA ARG A 71 10.50 -5.66 2.50
C ARG A 71 11.72 -6.27 1.81
N ARG A 72 11.52 -7.29 0.98
CA ARG A 72 12.63 -7.90 0.21
C ARG A 72 13.31 -6.89 -0.71
N LEU A 73 12.53 -5.93 -1.20
CA LEU A 73 12.99 -4.84 -2.05
C LEU A 73 13.46 -3.61 -1.26
N ASP A 74 13.47 -3.70 0.06
CA ASP A 74 13.89 -2.63 0.96
C ASP A 74 13.06 -1.35 0.81
N VAL A 75 11.78 -1.46 0.46
CA VAL A 75 10.86 -0.31 0.27
C VAL A 75 10.13 0.05 1.56
N VAL A 76 9.87 -0.96 2.40
CA VAL A 76 9.18 -0.79 3.67
C VAL A 76 9.92 -1.52 4.78
N GLU A 77 9.79 -0.98 5.98
CA GLU A 77 10.19 -1.63 7.22
C GLU A 77 8.95 -2.02 8.02
N ARG A 78 9.12 -3.03 8.88
CA ARG A 78 8.08 -3.49 9.80
C ARG A 78 8.68 -3.59 11.19
N ASP A 79 8.11 -2.88 12.14
CA ASP A 79 8.39 -2.97 13.56
C ASP A 79 7.12 -3.31 14.32
N GLY A 80 7.03 -4.54 14.83
CA GLY A 80 5.79 -5.08 15.38
C GLY A 80 4.64 -5.05 14.35
N ASP A 81 3.58 -4.30 14.64
CA ASP A 81 2.43 -4.09 13.77
C ASP A 81 2.53 -2.80 12.94
N GLN A 82 3.60 -2.01 13.09
CA GLN A 82 3.81 -0.76 12.36
C GLN A 82 4.59 -1.00 11.08
N VAL A 83 4.13 -0.39 10.00
CA VAL A 83 4.79 -0.39 8.69
C VAL A 83 5.19 1.03 8.34
N THR A 84 6.44 1.22 7.95
CA THR A 84 7.00 2.51 7.53
C THR A 84 7.63 2.39 6.14
N LEU A 85 7.70 3.49 5.40
CA LEU A 85 8.59 3.57 4.25
C LEU A 85 10.04 3.65 4.75
N THR A 86 10.94 2.98 4.04
CA THR A 86 12.37 3.17 4.23
C THR A 86 12.82 4.53 3.69
N ASP A 87 14.00 5.00 4.10
CA ASP A 87 14.63 6.19 3.52
C ASP A 87 15.86 5.81 2.70
N ASN A 88 15.60 5.20 1.54
CA ASN A 88 16.67 4.69 0.67
C ASN A 88 16.33 4.82 -0.81
N ARG A 89 17.34 4.49 -1.63
CA ARG A 89 17.26 4.55 -3.09
C ARG A 89 16.17 3.63 -3.67
N SER A 90 15.90 2.48 -3.06
CA SER A 90 14.87 1.57 -3.56
C SER A 90 13.47 2.14 -3.40
N ARG A 91 13.20 2.83 -2.28
CA ARG A 91 11.98 3.65 -2.12
C ARG A 91 11.93 4.71 -3.21
N ASP A 92 12.99 5.52 -3.36
CA ASP A 92 12.99 6.64 -4.31
C ASP A 92 12.70 6.20 -5.73
N GLN A 93 13.38 5.16 -6.20
CA GLN A 93 13.15 4.58 -7.52
C GLN A 93 11.71 4.12 -7.74
N LEU A 94 11.08 3.57 -6.69
CA LEU A 94 9.69 3.14 -6.77
C LEU A 94 8.73 4.33 -6.84
N LEU A 95 9.01 5.41 -6.11
CA LEU A 95 8.19 6.62 -6.11
C LEU A 95 8.35 7.40 -7.43
N GLU A 96 9.57 7.45 -7.97
CA GLU A 96 9.84 7.99 -9.30
C GLU A 96 9.05 7.23 -10.37
N ALA A 97 9.13 5.89 -10.38
CA ALA A 97 8.34 5.07 -11.30
C ALA A 97 6.83 5.23 -11.10
N ALA A 98 6.38 5.47 -9.87
CA ALA A 98 4.97 5.74 -9.58
C ALA A 98 4.51 7.09 -10.15
N ALA A 99 5.37 8.11 -10.14
CA ALA A 99 5.08 9.41 -10.73
C ALA A 99 4.99 9.37 -12.26
N GLU A 100 5.62 8.38 -12.90
CA GLU A 100 5.52 8.14 -14.34
C GLU A 100 4.25 7.36 -14.75
N LEU A 101 3.58 6.71 -13.80
CA LEU A 101 2.34 6.00 -14.07
C LEU A 101 1.16 6.97 -14.18
N ASP A 102 0.52 6.98 -15.35
CA ASP A 102 -0.81 7.58 -15.50
C ASP A 102 -1.81 6.85 -14.57
N GLY A 103 -2.50 7.62 -13.72
CA GLY A 103 -3.50 7.08 -12.79
C GLY A 103 -2.91 6.51 -11.49
N TRP A 104 -1.78 7.04 -11.03
CA TRP A 104 -1.27 6.85 -9.67
C TRP A 104 -1.57 8.07 -8.76
N PRO A 105 -2.06 7.86 -7.53
CA PRO A 105 -2.69 6.63 -7.05
C PRO A 105 -3.92 6.31 -7.90
N PRO A 106 -4.46 5.06 -7.84
CA PRO A 106 -5.62 4.68 -8.62
C PRO A 106 -6.72 5.75 -8.56
N ASP A 107 -7.15 6.32 -9.69
CA ASP A 107 -8.17 7.38 -9.75
C ASP A 107 -9.45 7.03 -8.95
N ASP A 108 -9.84 5.77 -8.99
CA ASP A 108 -10.97 5.22 -8.23
C ASP A 108 -10.82 5.46 -6.72
N LEU A 109 -9.59 5.53 -6.21
CA LEU A 109 -9.24 5.75 -4.81
C LEU A 109 -9.55 7.18 -4.39
N LEU A 110 -9.16 8.16 -5.22
CA LEU A 110 -9.45 9.58 -5.00
C LEU A 110 -10.94 9.92 -5.17
N ARG A 111 -11.69 9.09 -5.91
CA ARG A 111 -13.13 9.25 -6.14
C ARG A 111 -13.98 8.63 -5.04
N LEU A 112 -13.40 7.84 -4.12
CA LEU A 112 -14.13 7.41 -2.95
C LEU A 112 -14.36 8.63 -2.05
N PRO A 113 -15.60 8.92 -1.63
CA PRO A 113 -15.93 10.13 -0.84
C PRO A 113 -15.41 10.08 0.61
N PHE A 114 -14.40 9.26 0.89
CA PHE A 114 -13.89 8.90 2.21
C PHE A 114 -12.35 8.94 2.29
N SER A 115 -11.70 9.62 1.34
CA SER A 115 -10.25 9.86 1.33
C SER A 115 -9.84 10.85 2.42
#